data_AF-A0AAJ3DC33-F1
#
_entry.id   AF-A0AAJ3DC33-F1
#
_cell.length_a   1.000
_cell.length_b   1.000
_cell.length_c   1.000
_cell.angle_alpha   90.00
_cell.angle_beta   90.00
_cell.angle_gamma   90.00
#
_symmetry.space_group_name_H-M   'P 1'
#
loop_
_entity.id
_entity.type
_entity.pdbx_description
1 polymer ?
#
loop_
_entity_poly.entity_id
_entity_poly.type
_entity_poly.pdbx_seq_one_letter_code
_entity_poly.pdbx_strand_id
1 'polypeptide(L)'
;MTYQKIDELVQKATMKLLDESRFYGEVVLRLNRVYDDTVGGTMGLSWQAPFWELRINPILFEEVYHSVADVKGALTHQVLHMVWEHPIRYADKIAENAAEAKMVGLATDLSVNQYIRGGFPGAHTLAEVEEMIELDLPTYADSSTYYNLLHPLMDTIDNEGASSQLPGDDHKGWSTGAEAGEEAEAALRNVVADANHDALVADRGNMAGEVERQIEQLLAPRRNWRGLLRKAMSNVPAGKQDSRARFNRRQPYRMELPGQVDATQTKIAVFIDNSASISDDTASRFMAEVAQMQKQLAAAVDFFAFDTEVHAIDKNWIADGRRRAGGGTRFTTIFETLQSERYQPQSTVVVIFTDGDGEQELPANRYRRLVWVLPTDATLLILQPVGQVVTLTKWEDD
;
A
#
# COMPACT_ATOMS: atom_id res chain seq x y z
N MET A 1 -27.16 28.02 11.68
CA MET A 1 -26.32 27.81 12.86
C MET A 1 -25.17 28.77 12.71
N THR A 2 -24.77 29.46 13.78
CA THR A 2 -23.49 30.17 13.74
C THR A 2 -22.36 29.13 13.71
N TYR A 3 -21.22 29.41 13.06
CA TYR A 3 -20.04 28.54 13.08
C TYR A 3 -19.70 28.04 14.49
N GLN A 4 -19.91 28.90 15.50
CA GLN A 4 -19.77 28.57 16.92
C GLN A 4 -20.60 27.36 17.37
N LYS A 5 -21.83 27.17 16.88
CA LYS A 5 -22.66 26.02 17.26
C LYS A 5 -22.17 24.71 16.61
N ILE A 6 -21.66 24.79 15.38
CA ILE A 6 -21.05 23.65 14.70
C ILE A 6 -19.77 23.25 15.46
N ASP A 7 -18.93 24.22 15.79
CA ASP A 7 -17.75 24.02 16.63
C ASP A 7 -18.07 23.35 17.97
N GLU A 8 -19.10 23.82 18.67
CA GLU A 8 -19.54 23.22 19.93
C GLU A 8 -19.98 21.77 19.77
N LEU A 9 -20.69 21.43 18.69
CA LEU A 9 -21.11 20.05 18.42
C LEU A 9 -19.92 19.15 18.09
N VAL A 10 -19.02 19.62 17.21
CA VAL A 10 -17.80 18.89 16.85
C VAL A 10 -16.93 18.68 18.09
N GLN A 11 -16.69 19.71 18.91
CA GLN A 11 -15.92 19.58 20.15
C GLN A 11 -16.54 18.58 21.13
N LYS A 12 -17.85 18.65 21.35
CA LYS A 12 -18.54 17.68 22.22
C LYS A 12 -18.46 16.25 21.68
N ALA A 13 -18.54 16.07 20.37
CA ALA A 13 -18.37 14.77 19.73
C ALA A 13 -16.94 14.24 19.87
N THR A 14 -15.92 15.08 19.62
CA THR A 14 -14.51 14.74 19.83
C THR A 14 -14.23 14.37 21.28
N MET A 15 -14.76 15.13 22.26
CA MET A 15 -14.61 14.78 23.68
C MET A 15 -15.23 13.41 24.00
N LYS A 16 -16.42 13.10 23.48
CA LYS A 16 -17.01 11.76 23.64
C LYS A 16 -16.17 10.66 23.01
N LEU A 17 -15.55 10.90 21.84
CA LEU A 17 -14.63 9.94 21.24
C LEU A 17 -13.41 9.72 22.14
N LEU A 18 -12.83 10.78 22.70
CA LEU A 18 -11.71 10.67 23.63
C LEU A 18 -12.05 9.84 24.88
N ASP A 19 -13.29 9.95 25.37
CA ASP A 19 -13.76 9.22 26.56
C ASP A 19 -14.12 7.75 26.26
N GLU A 20 -14.76 7.47 25.11
CA GLU A 20 -15.30 6.12 24.80
C GLU A 20 -14.35 5.27 23.94
N SER A 21 -13.65 5.89 22.99
CA SER A 21 -12.84 5.25 21.96
C SER A 21 -11.67 6.16 21.56
N ARG A 22 -10.69 6.28 22.47
CA ARG A 22 -9.69 7.36 22.51
C ARG A 22 -8.97 7.61 21.20
N PHE A 23 -8.59 6.54 20.49
CA PHE A 23 -7.91 6.63 19.19
C PHE A 23 -8.64 7.52 18.18
N TYR A 24 -9.97 7.38 18.04
CA TYR A 24 -10.73 8.18 17.08
C TYR A 24 -10.69 9.66 17.43
N GLY A 25 -10.80 9.99 18.72
CA GLY A 25 -10.69 11.36 19.20
C GLY A 25 -9.30 11.94 18.95
N GLU A 26 -8.25 11.15 19.19
CA GLU A 26 -6.85 11.55 18.95
C GLU A 26 -6.55 11.82 17.47
N VAL A 27 -7.12 11.05 16.54
CA VAL A 27 -7.01 11.34 15.10
C VAL A 27 -7.73 12.65 14.75
N VAL A 28 -8.98 12.83 15.20
CA VAL A 28 -9.75 14.05 14.92
C VAL A 28 -9.05 15.31 15.43
N LEU A 29 -8.39 15.25 16.60
CA LEU A 29 -7.63 16.38 17.14
C LEU A 29 -6.43 16.81 16.28
N ARG A 30 -5.91 15.90 15.45
CA ARG A 30 -4.75 16.13 14.58
C ARG A 30 -5.13 16.62 13.18
N LEU A 31 -6.41 16.56 12.84
CA LEU A 31 -6.92 17.07 11.56
C LEU A 31 -7.16 18.58 11.64
N ASN A 32 -6.67 19.30 10.63
CA ASN A 32 -6.96 20.72 10.47
C ASN A 32 -8.41 20.89 10.02
N ARG A 33 -9.21 21.59 10.82
CA ARG A 33 -10.62 21.84 10.50
C ARG A 33 -10.77 23.09 9.65
N VAL A 34 -11.47 22.96 8.52
CA VAL A 34 -11.75 24.06 7.58
C VAL A 34 -13.24 24.07 7.26
N TYR A 35 -13.87 25.24 7.33
CA TYR A 35 -15.25 25.41 6.87
C TYR A 35 -15.25 25.76 5.38
N ASP A 36 -15.97 24.96 4.60
CA ASP A 36 -16.01 25.07 3.14
C ASP A 36 -17.39 24.67 2.62
N ASP A 37 -18.16 25.65 2.15
CA ASP A 37 -19.53 25.46 1.64
C ASP A 37 -19.57 24.89 0.22
N THR A 38 -18.42 24.67 -0.41
CA THR A 38 -18.30 24.06 -1.74
C THR A 38 -18.17 22.54 -1.71
N VAL A 39 -17.92 21.96 -0.53
CA VAL A 39 -17.91 20.51 -0.29
C VAL A 39 -19.33 19.97 -0.52
N GLY A 40 -19.46 18.91 -1.33
CA GLY A 40 -20.73 18.34 -1.76
C GLY A 40 -21.46 17.49 -0.72
N GLY A 41 -20.77 17.16 0.38
CA GLY A 41 -21.27 16.44 1.54
C GLY A 41 -21.19 17.28 2.81
N THR A 42 -21.64 16.72 3.92
CA THR A 42 -21.59 17.38 5.25
C THR A 42 -20.17 17.63 5.73
N MET A 43 -19.25 16.73 5.41
CA MET A 43 -17.83 16.83 5.65
C MET A 43 -17.05 16.05 4.59
N GLY A 44 -15.73 16.09 4.65
CA GLY A 44 -14.85 15.29 3.81
C GLY A 44 -13.38 15.52 4.14
N LEU A 45 -12.53 14.57 3.76
CA LEU A 45 -11.08 14.70 3.86
C LEU A 45 -10.51 15.34 2.60
N SER A 46 -9.56 16.26 2.76
CA SER A 46 -8.80 16.83 1.65
C SER A 46 -7.33 16.97 2.01
N TRP A 47 -6.47 16.75 1.03
CA TRP A 47 -5.05 17.02 1.16
C TRP A 47 -4.76 18.49 0.86
N GLN A 48 -4.17 19.17 1.85
CA GLN A 48 -3.65 20.52 1.68
C GLN A 48 -2.24 20.55 2.28
N ALA A 49 -1.24 20.35 1.42
CA ALA A 49 0.13 20.16 1.84
C ALA A 49 0.58 21.21 2.90
N PRO A 50 1.20 20.77 4.01
CA PRO A 50 1.61 19.40 4.33
C PRO A 50 0.59 18.60 5.18
N PHE A 51 -0.70 18.97 5.20
CA PHE A 51 -1.67 18.44 6.15
C PHE A 51 -2.90 17.80 5.48
N TRP A 52 -3.48 16.81 6.17
CA TRP A 52 -4.85 16.39 5.92
C TRP A 52 -5.83 17.30 6.66
N GLU A 53 -6.80 17.83 5.92
CA GLU A 53 -7.85 18.69 6.42
C GLU A 53 -9.17 17.92 6.55
N LEU A 54 -9.87 18.16 7.65
CA LEU A 54 -11.29 17.85 7.78
C LEU A 54 -12.08 19.07 7.32
N ARG A 55 -12.65 19.00 6.11
CA ARG A 55 -13.50 20.05 5.58
C ARG A 55 -14.94 19.81 6.00
N ILE A 56 -15.62 20.87 6.42
CA ILE A 56 -17.01 20.80 6.90
C ILE A 56 -17.84 21.79 6.09
N ASN A 57 -18.89 21.30 5.44
CA ASN A 57 -19.88 22.17 4.83
C ASN A 57 -20.84 22.66 5.91
N PRO A 58 -20.81 23.94 6.30
CA PRO A 58 -21.60 24.43 7.43
C PRO A 58 -23.11 24.39 7.16
N ILE A 59 -23.53 24.44 5.89
CA ILE A 59 -24.94 24.44 5.47
C ILE A 59 -25.50 23.02 5.59
N LEU A 60 -24.84 22.05 4.94
CA LEU A 60 -25.27 20.66 4.94
C LEU A 60 -25.12 20.02 6.33
N PHE A 61 -24.07 20.39 7.07
CA PHE A 61 -23.87 19.93 8.45
C PHE A 61 -25.06 20.29 9.34
N GLU A 62 -25.58 21.51 9.27
CA GLU A 62 -26.73 21.92 10.08
C GLU A 62 -28.02 21.23 9.64
N GLU A 63 -28.19 21.01 8.33
CA GLU A 63 -29.37 20.34 7.78
C GLU A 63 -29.43 18.86 8.20
N VAL A 64 -28.28 18.19 8.28
CA VAL A 64 -28.21 16.74 8.45
C VAL A 64 -27.92 16.32 9.90
N TYR A 65 -27.10 17.08 10.63
CA TYR A 65 -26.69 16.70 11.98
C TYR A 65 -27.35 17.54 13.06
N HIS A 66 -28.01 16.85 13.99
CA HIS A 66 -28.81 17.48 15.03
C HIS A 66 -28.40 17.03 16.44
N SER A 67 -27.55 16.01 16.54
CA SER A 67 -27.10 15.46 17.81
C SER A 67 -25.58 15.25 17.86
N VAL A 68 -25.04 15.20 19.08
CA VAL A 68 -23.63 14.83 19.29
C VAL A 68 -23.36 13.39 18.80
N ALA A 69 -24.36 12.51 18.81
CA ALA A 69 -24.19 11.14 18.33
C ALA A 69 -24.00 11.10 16.81
N ASP A 70 -24.73 11.92 16.06
CA ASP A 70 -24.65 12.03 14.60
C ASP A 70 -23.23 12.46 14.19
N VAL A 71 -22.75 13.54 14.80
CA VAL A 71 -21.41 14.09 14.55
C VAL A 71 -20.33 13.11 15.00
N LYS A 72 -20.53 12.39 16.10
CA LYS A 72 -19.61 11.34 16.56
C LYS A 72 -19.47 10.23 15.52
N GLY A 73 -20.59 9.75 14.96
CA GLY A 73 -20.59 8.72 13.93
C GLY A 73 -19.89 9.20 12.66
N ALA A 74 -20.21 10.41 12.19
CA ALA A 74 -19.58 11.00 11.03
C ALA A 74 -18.07 11.24 11.21
N LEU A 75 -17.62 11.72 12.37
CA LEU A 75 -16.19 11.84 12.67
C LEU A 75 -15.49 10.46 12.73
N THR A 76 -16.17 9.45 13.28
CA THR A 76 -15.65 8.07 13.29
C THR A 76 -15.46 7.56 11.87
N HIS A 77 -16.43 7.82 10.99
CA HIS A 77 -16.36 7.51 9.56
C HIS A 77 -15.11 8.10 8.89
N GLN A 78 -14.87 9.41 9.04
CA GLN A 78 -13.67 10.07 8.50
C GLN A 78 -12.37 9.40 8.96
N VAL A 79 -12.28 9.08 10.26
CA VAL A 79 -11.10 8.40 10.80
C VAL A 79 -10.92 7.00 10.21
N LEU A 80 -12.01 6.25 9.99
CA LEU A 80 -11.94 4.92 9.38
C LEU A 80 -11.43 4.99 7.94
N HIS A 81 -11.81 5.99 7.14
CA HIS A 81 -11.21 6.19 5.81
C HIS A 81 -9.70 6.39 5.89
N MET A 82 -9.19 7.11 6.90
CA MET A 82 -7.75 7.23 7.11
C MET A 82 -7.12 5.88 7.49
N VAL A 83 -7.73 5.12 8.40
CA VAL A 83 -7.20 3.81 8.85
C VAL A 83 -7.12 2.80 7.70
N TRP A 84 -8.09 2.80 6.79
CA TRP A 84 -8.10 1.95 5.60
C TRP A 84 -7.31 2.52 4.40
N GLU A 85 -6.65 3.66 4.59
CA GLU A 85 -5.90 4.40 3.57
C GLU A 85 -6.74 4.74 2.33
N HIS A 86 -8.07 4.84 2.43
CA HIS A 86 -8.95 5.13 1.27
C HIS A 86 -8.58 6.42 0.53
N PRO A 87 -8.25 7.54 1.22
CA PRO A 87 -7.84 8.77 0.53
C PRO A 87 -6.55 8.63 -0.28
N ILE A 88 -5.69 7.66 0.04
CA ILE A 88 -4.46 7.38 -0.71
C ILE A 88 -4.76 6.37 -1.83
N ARG A 89 -5.39 5.25 -1.47
CA ARG A 89 -5.69 4.12 -2.36
C ARG A 89 -6.54 4.49 -3.58
N TYR A 90 -7.36 5.53 -3.47
CA TYR A 90 -8.32 5.90 -4.50
C TYR A 90 -8.18 7.35 -4.97
N ALA A 91 -7.08 8.03 -4.64
CA ALA A 91 -6.88 9.43 -5.02
C ALA A 91 -6.95 9.61 -6.54
N ASP A 92 -6.19 8.81 -7.30
CA ASP A 92 -6.17 8.83 -8.77
C ASP A 92 -7.53 8.42 -9.35
N LYS A 93 -8.12 7.36 -8.80
CA LYS A 93 -9.43 6.84 -9.21
C LYS A 93 -10.53 7.91 -9.14
N ILE A 94 -10.56 8.66 -8.04
CA ILE A 94 -11.52 9.78 -7.87
C ILE A 94 -11.22 10.92 -8.85
N ALA A 95 -9.96 11.15 -9.20
CA ALA A 95 -9.56 12.19 -10.14
C ALA A 95 -9.93 11.85 -11.61
N GLU A 96 -10.15 10.57 -11.95
CA GLU A 96 -10.46 10.14 -13.31
C GLU A 96 -11.76 10.78 -13.85
N ASN A 97 -12.88 10.57 -13.15
CA ASN A 97 -14.19 11.09 -13.54
C ASN A 97 -15.24 10.95 -12.42
N ALA A 98 -16.40 11.58 -12.62
CA ALA A 98 -17.48 11.62 -11.63
C ALA A 98 -18.13 10.25 -11.34
N ALA A 99 -18.19 9.34 -12.32
CA ALA A 99 -18.77 8.02 -12.11
C ALA A 99 -17.87 7.16 -11.23
N GLU A 100 -16.56 7.21 -11.48
CA GLU A 100 -15.55 6.55 -10.64
C GLU A 100 -15.52 7.12 -9.23
N ALA A 101 -15.57 8.46 -9.10
CA ALA A 101 -15.67 9.09 -7.78
C ALA A 101 -16.90 8.61 -6.98
N LYS A 102 -18.04 8.43 -7.66
CA LYS A 102 -19.27 7.90 -7.04
C LYS A 102 -19.10 6.44 -6.62
N MET A 103 -18.50 5.59 -7.47
CA MET A 103 -18.27 4.17 -7.15
C MET A 103 -17.32 4.00 -5.99
N VAL A 104 -16.21 4.72 -6.01
CA VAL A 104 -15.24 4.72 -4.91
C VAL A 104 -15.93 5.12 -3.61
N GLY A 105 -16.71 6.21 -3.63
CA GLY A 105 -17.44 6.66 -2.44
C GLY A 105 -18.32 5.58 -1.86
N LEU A 106 -19.22 5.01 -2.66
CA LEU A 106 -20.13 3.95 -2.19
C LEU A 106 -19.38 2.72 -1.68
N ALA A 107 -18.37 2.25 -2.41
CA ALA A 107 -17.61 1.05 -2.03
C ALA A 107 -16.81 1.24 -0.74
N THR A 108 -16.21 2.42 -0.56
CA THR A 108 -15.41 2.73 0.62
C THR A 108 -16.29 2.99 1.84
N ASP A 109 -17.44 3.66 1.67
CA ASP A 109 -18.43 3.88 2.72
C ASP A 109 -19.00 2.56 3.26
N LEU A 110 -19.40 1.66 2.36
CA LEU A 110 -19.91 0.35 2.75
C LEU A 110 -18.89 -0.45 3.57
N SER A 111 -17.61 -0.35 3.22
CA SER A 111 -16.52 -0.96 3.97
C SER A 111 -16.43 -0.41 5.40
N VAL A 112 -16.42 0.91 5.58
CA VAL A 112 -16.17 1.51 6.89
C VAL A 112 -17.42 1.63 7.76
N ASN A 113 -18.60 1.86 7.19
CA ASN A 113 -19.83 2.13 7.94
C ASN A 113 -20.24 0.96 8.84
N GLN A 114 -19.87 -0.26 8.47
CA GLN A 114 -20.12 -1.48 9.27
C GLN A 114 -19.41 -1.47 10.64
N TYR A 115 -18.38 -0.64 10.83
CA TYR A 115 -17.67 -0.49 12.11
C TYR A 115 -18.29 0.60 13.02
N ILE A 116 -19.24 1.39 12.51
CA ILE A 116 -19.82 2.52 13.23
C ILE A 116 -21.10 2.07 13.93
N ARG A 117 -21.00 1.87 15.25
CA ARG A 117 -22.16 1.44 16.07
C ARG A 117 -23.25 2.52 16.07
N GLY A 118 -24.42 2.18 15.55
CA GLY A 118 -25.59 3.06 15.50
C GLY A 118 -25.67 3.94 14.25
N GLY A 119 -24.68 3.87 13.35
CA GLY A 119 -24.63 4.65 12.11
C GLY A 119 -24.59 6.16 12.35
N PHE A 120 -24.85 6.92 11.29
CA PHE A 120 -25.05 8.37 11.32
C PHE A 120 -25.93 8.80 10.13
N PRO A 121 -26.60 9.96 10.20
CA PRO A 121 -27.40 10.47 9.08
C PRO A 121 -26.56 10.64 7.80
N GLY A 122 -27.06 10.13 6.68
CA GLY A 122 -26.37 10.18 5.37
C GLY A 122 -25.43 9.00 5.09
N ALA A 123 -25.28 8.05 6.02
CA ALA A 123 -24.46 6.85 5.82
C ALA A 123 -25.24 5.73 5.13
N HIS A 124 -24.68 5.13 4.07
CA HIS A 124 -25.21 3.89 3.49
C HIS A 124 -24.91 2.69 4.36
N THR A 125 -25.93 1.88 4.64
CA THR A 125 -25.75 0.57 5.27
C THR A 125 -25.68 -0.54 4.22
N LEU A 126 -25.04 -1.66 4.59
CA LEU A 126 -24.95 -2.84 3.72
C LEU A 126 -26.34 -3.34 3.32
N ALA A 127 -27.25 -3.44 4.29
CA ALA A 127 -28.61 -3.94 4.07
C ALA A 127 -29.42 -3.07 3.09
N GLU A 128 -29.29 -1.73 3.17
CA GLU A 128 -29.95 -0.83 2.22
C GLU A 128 -29.45 -1.03 0.78
N VAL A 129 -28.14 -1.28 0.62
CA VAL A 129 -27.57 -1.51 -0.71
C VAL A 129 -27.92 -2.90 -1.22
N GLU A 130 -27.86 -3.94 -0.38
CA GLU A 130 -28.27 -5.32 -0.73
C GLU A 130 -29.73 -5.37 -1.20
N GLU A 131 -30.63 -4.63 -0.54
CA GLU A 131 -32.03 -4.52 -0.94
C GLU A 131 -32.18 -3.84 -2.30
N MET A 132 -31.41 -2.78 -2.57
CA MET A 132 -31.44 -2.04 -3.84
C MET A 132 -30.94 -2.86 -5.03
N ILE A 133 -29.92 -3.71 -4.83
CA ILE A 133 -29.31 -4.46 -5.94
C ILE A 133 -29.76 -5.93 -6.02
N GLU A 134 -30.62 -6.37 -5.08
CA GLU A 134 -31.07 -7.75 -4.93
C GLU A 134 -29.90 -8.78 -4.89
N LEU A 135 -28.79 -8.42 -4.26
CA LEU A 135 -27.58 -9.24 -4.16
C LEU A 135 -27.02 -9.25 -2.74
N ASP A 136 -26.77 -10.44 -2.20
CA ASP A 136 -26.09 -10.61 -0.92
C ASP A 136 -24.62 -10.18 -1.05
N LEU A 137 -24.20 -9.24 -0.21
CA LEU A 137 -22.84 -8.73 -0.20
C LEU A 137 -22.06 -9.31 0.99
N PRO A 138 -20.75 -9.58 0.84
CA PRO A 138 -19.96 -10.07 1.96
C PRO A 138 -19.88 -9.03 3.07
N THR A 139 -20.13 -9.42 4.32
CA THR A 139 -20.01 -8.53 5.49
C THR A 139 -18.54 -8.25 5.80
N TYR A 140 -18.20 -7.01 6.20
CA TYR A 140 -16.86 -6.58 6.59
C TYR A 140 -15.77 -6.83 5.52
N ALA A 141 -16.12 -6.82 4.24
CA ALA A 141 -15.15 -6.95 3.15
C ALA A 141 -14.38 -5.64 2.93
N ASP A 142 -13.22 -5.72 2.27
CA ASP A 142 -12.45 -4.53 1.87
C ASP A 142 -13.19 -3.75 0.76
N SER A 143 -12.98 -2.44 0.70
CA SER A 143 -13.56 -1.56 -0.32
C SER A 143 -13.34 -2.05 -1.76
N SER A 144 -12.22 -2.69 -2.05
CA SER A 144 -11.96 -3.28 -3.39
C SER A 144 -12.96 -4.38 -3.76
N THR A 145 -13.42 -5.15 -2.78
CA THR A 145 -14.43 -6.20 -3.00
C THR A 145 -15.77 -5.57 -3.35
N TYR A 146 -16.21 -4.57 -2.58
CA TYR A 146 -17.45 -3.84 -2.89
C TYR A 146 -17.35 -3.12 -4.22
N TYR A 147 -16.23 -2.47 -4.50
CA TYR A 147 -15.99 -1.81 -5.78
C TYR A 147 -16.18 -2.80 -6.94
N ASN A 148 -15.53 -3.97 -6.90
CA ASN A 148 -15.62 -4.96 -7.98
C ASN A 148 -17.02 -5.57 -8.15
N LEU A 149 -17.75 -5.77 -7.04
CA LEU A 149 -19.11 -6.33 -7.07
C LEU A 149 -20.15 -5.32 -7.56
N LEU A 150 -19.99 -4.04 -7.21
CA LEU A 150 -20.98 -3.00 -7.47
C LEU A 150 -20.72 -2.24 -8.77
N HIS A 151 -19.48 -2.16 -9.25
CA HIS A 151 -19.13 -1.43 -10.48
C HIS A 151 -19.96 -1.88 -11.70
N PRO A 152 -20.19 -3.19 -11.94
CA PRO A 152 -21.06 -3.64 -13.03
C PRO A 152 -22.55 -3.29 -12.87
N LEU A 153 -22.97 -2.91 -11.65
CA LEU A 153 -24.36 -2.61 -11.27
C LEU A 153 -24.61 -1.11 -11.09
N MET A 154 -23.63 -0.26 -11.40
CA MET A 154 -23.72 1.19 -11.16
C MET A 154 -24.95 1.83 -11.83
N ASP A 155 -25.31 1.42 -13.03
CA ASP A 155 -26.50 1.94 -13.72
C ASP A 155 -27.79 1.63 -12.95
N THR A 156 -27.89 0.46 -12.31
CA THR A 156 -29.04 0.10 -11.46
C THR A 156 -29.08 0.97 -10.22
N ILE A 157 -27.94 1.11 -9.55
CA ILE A 157 -27.77 1.92 -8.34
C ILE A 157 -28.12 3.39 -8.62
N ASP A 158 -27.73 3.92 -9.78
CA ASP A 158 -28.04 5.30 -10.18
C ASP A 158 -29.53 5.53 -10.40
N ASN A 159 -30.22 4.56 -11.00
CA ASN A 159 -31.65 4.66 -11.28
C ASN A 159 -32.52 4.51 -10.02
N GLU A 160 -32.11 3.66 -9.07
CA GLU A 160 -32.86 3.40 -7.83
C GLU A 160 -32.47 4.35 -6.68
N GLY A 161 -31.22 4.82 -6.65
CA GLY A 161 -30.69 5.71 -5.61
C GLY A 161 -31.10 7.19 -5.72
N ALA A 162 -31.82 7.59 -6.77
CA ALA A 162 -32.20 8.99 -7.02
C ALA A 162 -33.30 9.54 -6.08
N SER A 163 -33.84 8.72 -5.18
CA SER A 163 -34.94 9.08 -4.30
C SER A 163 -34.46 9.27 -2.85
N SER A 164 -34.25 10.53 -2.46
CA SER A 164 -34.20 11.00 -1.05
C SER A 164 -33.03 10.58 -0.16
N GLN A 165 -31.78 10.74 -0.60
CA GLN A 165 -30.64 10.59 0.29
C GLN A 165 -30.21 11.93 0.89
N LEU A 166 -30.08 11.97 2.22
CA LEU A 166 -29.44 13.08 2.92
C LEU A 166 -27.99 13.18 2.45
N PRO A 167 -27.44 14.40 2.27
CA PRO A 167 -26.05 14.57 1.89
C PRO A 167 -25.12 13.93 2.95
N GLY A 168 -24.36 12.92 2.53
CA GLY A 168 -23.44 12.15 3.38
C GLY A 168 -22.03 12.73 3.41
N ASP A 169 -21.02 11.88 3.19
CA ASP A 169 -19.60 12.27 3.08
C ASP A 169 -19.25 12.80 1.67
N ASP A 170 -18.15 13.58 1.58
CA ASP A 170 -17.55 14.01 0.32
C ASP A 170 -16.12 13.51 0.15
N HIS A 171 -15.94 12.64 -0.85
CA HIS A 171 -14.67 12.01 -1.17
C HIS A 171 -13.86 12.77 -2.23
N LYS A 172 -14.42 13.81 -2.87
CA LYS A 172 -13.73 14.54 -3.96
C LYS A 172 -12.40 15.13 -3.51
N GLY A 173 -12.31 15.52 -2.24
CA GLY A 173 -11.10 16.06 -1.64
C GLY A 173 -9.90 15.11 -1.68
N TRP A 174 -10.09 13.79 -1.82
CA TRP A 174 -8.98 12.83 -1.89
C TRP A 174 -8.14 12.98 -3.16
N SER A 175 -8.74 13.43 -4.28
CA SER A 175 -8.03 13.68 -5.54
C SER A 175 -6.89 14.69 -5.40
N THR A 176 -6.98 15.62 -4.45
CA THR A 176 -5.89 16.58 -4.15
C THR A 176 -4.62 15.88 -3.63
N GLY A 177 -4.75 14.68 -3.08
CA GLY A 177 -3.63 13.85 -2.62
C GLY A 177 -2.93 13.08 -3.75
N ALA A 178 -3.57 12.91 -4.91
CA ALA A 178 -3.03 12.15 -6.05
C ALA A 178 -1.69 12.74 -6.52
N GLU A 179 -1.63 14.06 -6.68
CA GLU A 179 -0.39 14.75 -7.10
C GLU A 179 0.71 14.71 -6.03
N ALA A 180 0.34 14.56 -4.75
CA ALA A 180 1.26 14.59 -3.62
C ALA A 180 1.87 13.23 -3.29
N GLY A 181 1.21 12.13 -3.67
CA GLY A 181 1.70 10.75 -3.53
C GLY A 181 2.30 10.46 -2.14
N GLU A 182 3.60 10.19 -2.11
CA GLU A 182 4.35 9.83 -0.89
C GLU A 182 4.22 10.86 0.25
N GLU A 183 4.07 12.17 -0.04
CA GLU A 183 3.93 13.18 1.01
C GLU A 183 2.59 13.06 1.74
N ALA A 184 1.51 12.93 0.98
CA ALA A 184 0.17 12.78 1.53
C ALA A 184 0.02 11.46 2.30
N GLU A 185 0.60 10.39 1.78
CA GLU A 185 0.66 9.08 2.43
C GLU A 185 1.43 9.15 3.76
N ALA A 186 2.63 9.75 3.75
CA ALA A 186 3.44 9.88 4.95
C ALA A 186 2.74 10.73 6.03
N ALA A 187 2.09 11.82 5.63
CA ALA A 187 1.33 12.66 6.55
C ALA A 187 0.14 11.91 7.18
N LEU A 188 -0.62 11.14 6.39
CA LEU A 188 -1.71 10.31 6.90
C LEU A 188 -1.20 9.26 7.89
N ARG A 189 -0.14 8.54 7.52
CA ARG A 189 0.47 7.52 8.39
C ARG A 189 0.98 8.13 9.69
N ASN A 190 1.57 9.32 9.66
CA ASN A 190 2.01 10.02 10.86
C ASN A 190 0.83 10.41 11.76
N VAL A 191 -0.26 10.93 11.20
CA VAL A 191 -1.49 11.24 11.96
C VAL A 191 -2.00 10.00 12.70
N VAL A 192 -2.09 8.86 12.00
CA VAL A 192 -2.55 7.60 12.61
C VAL A 192 -1.54 7.05 13.62
N ALA A 193 -0.24 7.14 13.33
CA ALA A 193 0.83 6.67 14.22
C ALA A 193 0.84 7.42 15.55
N ASP A 194 0.78 8.75 15.50
CA ASP A 194 0.80 9.62 16.68
C ASP A 194 -0.49 9.44 17.50
N ALA A 195 -1.64 9.34 16.85
CA ALA A 195 -2.91 9.08 17.53
C ALA A 195 -2.92 7.70 18.20
N ASN A 196 -2.37 6.68 17.53
CA ASN A 196 -2.24 5.33 18.05
C ASN A 196 -1.30 5.27 19.26
N HIS A 197 -0.20 6.02 19.23
CA HIS A 197 0.72 6.14 20.35
C HIS A 197 0.03 6.75 21.59
N ASP A 198 -0.66 7.87 21.43
CA ASP A 198 -1.32 8.57 22.55
C ASP A 198 -2.52 7.78 23.10
N ALA A 199 -3.24 7.06 22.23
CA ALA A 199 -4.31 6.16 22.65
C ALA A 199 -3.77 4.98 23.47
N LEU A 200 -2.62 4.40 23.11
CA LEU A 200 -1.99 3.31 23.86
C LEU A 200 -1.54 3.73 25.27
N VAL A 201 -1.06 4.96 25.43
CA VAL A 201 -0.57 5.48 26.71
C VAL A 201 -1.73 5.67 27.72
N ALA A 202 -2.92 6.01 27.23
CA ALA A 202 -4.05 6.44 28.06
C ALA A 202 -5.26 5.51 28.00
N ASP A 203 -5.04 4.24 27.61
CA ASP A 203 -6.06 3.22 27.31
C ASP A 203 -6.87 3.52 26.01
N ARG A 204 -6.91 2.54 25.11
CA ARG A 204 -7.46 2.70 23.74
C ARG A 204 -8.97 2.91 23.73
N GLY A 205 -9.67 2.47 24.78
CA GLY A 205 -11.12 2.44 24.86
C GLY A 205 -11.72 1.31 24.00
N ASN A 206 -12.99 1.48 23.61
CA ASN A 206 -13.76 0.46 22.88
C ASN A 206 -13.54 0.60 21.37
N MET A 207 -12.83 -0.34 20.76
CA MET A 207 -12.58 -0.43 19.31
C MET A 207 -12.87 -1.84 18.81
N ALA A 208 -13.29 -1.99 17.55
CA ALA A 208 -13.42 -3.31 16.94
C ALA A 208 -12.03 -3.89 16.67
N GLY A 209 -11.83 -5.18 16.96
CA GLY A 209 -10.53 -5.84 16.79
C GLY A 209 -9.99 -5.84 15.35
N GLU A 210 -10.87 -5.70 14.35
CA GLU A 210 -10.45 -5.54 12.95
C GLU A 210 -9.85 -4.16 12.68
N VAL A 211 -10.37 -3.11 13.30
CA VAL A 211 -9.78 -1.76 13.21
C VAL A 211 -8.40 -1.76 13.87
N GLU A 212 -8.24 -2.45 15.01
CA GLU A 212 -6.93 -2.61 15.65
C GLU A 212 -5.94 -3.33 14.74
N ARG A 213 -6.35 -4.45 14.12
CA ARG A 213 -5.53 -5.16 13.13
C ARG A 213 -5.16 -4.28 11.94
N GLN A 214 -6.11 -3.49 11.43
CA GLN A 214 -5.85 -2.60 10.31
C GLN A 214 -4.87 -1.49 10.69
N ILE A 215 -4.95 -0.93 11.90
CA ILE A 215 -3.97 0.04 12.40
C ILE A 215 -2.59 -0.61 12.53
N GLU A 216 -2.51 -1.84 13.06
CA GLU A 216 -1.25 -2.57 13.15
C GLU A 216 -0.64 -2.84 11.77
N GLN A 217 -1.45 -3.21 10.77
CA GLN A 217 -1.01 -3.40 9.39
C GLN A 217 -0.56 -2.08 8.76
N LEU A 218 -1.33 -1.01 8.96
CA LEU A 218 -0.98 0.32 8.50
C LEU A 218 0.35 0.75 9.08
N LEU A 219 0.54 0.64 10.39
CA LEU A 219 1.76 1.07 11.09
C LEU A 219 2.90 0.06 11.05
N ALA A 220 2.64 -1.14 10.54
CA ALA A 220 3.68 -2.12 10.29
C ALA A 220 4.77 -1.44 9.45
N PRO A 221 6.05 -1.63 9.79
CA PRO A 221 7.12 -1.10 8.97
C PRO A 221 6.93 -1.64 7.56
N ARG A 222 6.50 -0.77 6.62
CA ARG A 222 6.54 -1.06 5.18
C ARG A 222 7.98 -1.45 4.93
N ARG A 223 8.28 -2.75 4.81
CA ARG A 223 9.63 -3.21 4.54
C ARG A 223 9.89 -2.81 3.12
N ASN A 224 10.43 -1.60 2.96
CA ASN A 224 10.89 -1.07 1.71
C ASN A 224 11.98 -2.03 1.22
N TRP A 225 11.57 -3.01 0.42
CA TRP A 225 12.46 -4.03 -0.12
C TRP A 225 13.54 -3.37 -0.97
N ARG A 226 13.28 -2.17 -1.52
CA ARG A 226 14.27 -1.30 -2.17
C ARG A 226 15.33 -0.82 -1.17
N GLY A 227 14.94 -0.49 0.06
CA GLY A 227 15.85 -0.22 1.19
C GLY A 227 16.64 -1.45 1.62
N LEU A 228 16.03 -2.63 1.62
CA LEU A 228 16.71 -3.90 1.87
C LEU A 228 17.70 -4.25 0.75
N LEU A 229 17.34 -4.03 -0.52
CA LEU A 229 18.25 -4.17 -1.66
C LEU A 229 19.38 -3.16 -1.62
N ARG A 230 19.10 -1.90 -1.30
CA ARG A 230 20.14 -0.88 -1.12
C ARG A 230 21.12 -1.30 -0.04
N LYS A 231 20.64 -1.77 1.11
CA LYS A 231 21.47 -2.32 2.20
C LYS A 231 22.23 -3.59 1.79
N ALA A 232 21.59 -4.49 1.03
CA ALA A 232 22.20 -5.71 0.53
C ALA A 232 23.33 -5.40 -0.47
N MET A 233 23.16 -4.39 -1.32
CA MET A 233 24.16 -3.86 -2.25
C MET A 233 25.30 -3.12 -1.54
N SER A 234 24.99 -2.28 -0.54
CA SER A 234 25.99 -1.53 0.23
C SER A 234 26.92 -2.44 1.06
N ASN A 235 26.45 -3.64 1.42
CA ASN A 235 27.22 -4.64 2.16
C ASN A 235 27.92 -5.67 1.26
N VAL A 236 28.01 -5.42 -0.05
CA VAL A 236 28.82 -6.22 -0.96
C VAL A 236 30.26 -5.73 -0.87
N PRO A 237 31.23 -6.61 -0.53
CA PRO A 237 32.64 -6.28 -0.66
C PRO A 237 32.93 -5.93 -2.11
N ALA A 238 33.12 -4.64 -2.37
CA ALA A 238 33.68 -4.19 -3.61
C ALA A 238 35.11 -4.78 -3.70
N GLY A 239 35.42 -5.45 -4.82
CA GLY A 239 36.81 -5.83 -5.12
C GLY A 239 37.69 -4.58 -5.22
N LYS A 240 38.97 -4.71 -5.53
CA LYS A 240 39.80 -3.53 -5.85
C LYS A 240 40.00 -3.44 -7.35
N GLN A 241 39.77 -2.27 -7.92
CA GLN A 241 40.10 -1.95 -9.31
C GLN A 241 41.23 -0.92 -9.36
N ASP A 242 42.08 -1.06 -10.37
CA ASP A 242 43.17 -0.14 -10.61
C ASP A 242 42.64 1.21 -11.11
N SER A 243 43.10 2.29 -10.49
CA SER A 243 42.76 3.67 -10.86
C SER A 243 44.04 4.45 -11.10
N ARG A 244 44.19 4.94 -12.33
CA ARG A 244 45.28 5.86 -12.70
C ARG A 244 45.16 7.25 -12.05
N ALA A 245 44.00 7.57 -11.49
CA ALA A 245 43.75 8.81 -10.76
C ALA A 245 44.22 8.75 -9.28
N ARG A 246 44.70 7.59 -8.80
CA ARG A 246 45.28 7.43 -7.47
C ARG A 246 46.66 6.80 -7.56
N PHE A 247 47.53 7.14 -6.61
CA PHE A 247 48.82 6.48 -6.45
C PHE A 247 48.69 5.17 -5.68
N ASN A 248 49.57 4.22 -5.97
CA ASN A 248 49.66 2.98 -5.21
C ASN A 248 50.07 3.25 -3.76
N ARG A 249 49.19 2.95 -2.78
CA ARG A 249 49.44 3.22 -1.35
C ARG A 249 50.69 2.54 -0.79
N ARG A 250 51.11 1.40 -1.37
CA ARG A 250 52.32 0.68 -0.93
C ARG A 250 53.58 1.19 -1.61
N GLN A 251 53.46 1.78 -2.80
CA GLN A 251 54.58 2.31 -3.59
C GLN A 251 54.22 3.66 -4.23
N PRO A 252 54.11 4.75 -3.45
CA PRO A 252 53.58 6.02 -3.95
C PRO A 252 54.48 6.72 -4.98
N TYR A 253 55.78 6.44 -4.94
CA TYR A 253 56.79 7.07 -5.81
C TYR A 253 56.87 6.45 -7.21
N ARG A 254 56.22 5.30 -7.43
CA ARG A 254 56.16 4.63 -8.72
C ARG A 254 54.92 5.09 -9.49
N MET A 255 55.07 6.16 -10.24
CA MET A 255 53.98 6.81 -11.00
C MET A 255 53.38 5.90 -12.08
N GLU A 256 54.12 4.86 -12.48
CA GLU A 256 53.68 3.83 -13.43
C GLU A 256 52.71 2.81 -12.82
N LEU A 257 52.65 2.69 -11.49
CA LEU A 257 51.77 1.77 -10.80
C LEU A 257 50.45 2.46 -10.44
N PRO A 258 49.30 1.97 -10.93
CA PRO A 258 48.01 2.54 -10.54
C PRO A 258 47.75 2.27 -9.05
N GLY A 259 47.04 3.21 -8.43
CA GLY A 259 46.41 3.03 -7.14
C GLY A 259 45.20 2.10 -7.25
N GLN A 260 44.67 1.66 -6.12
CA GLN A 260 43.47 0.84 -6.10
C GLN A 260 42.31 1.61 -5.47
N VAL A 261 41.16 1.57 -6.12
CA VAL A 261 39.87 2.02 -5.58
C VAL A 261 38.94 0.81 -5.47
N ASP A 262 37.92 0.93 -4.65
CA ASP A 262 36.91 -0.11 -4.53
C ASP A 262 36.15 -0.23 -5.87
N ALA A 263 35.98 -1.45 -6.35
CA ALA A 263 35.27 -1.83 -7.56
C ALA A 263 33.83 -2.18 -7.19
N THR A 264 32.90 -1.26 -7.47
CA THR A 264 31.46 -1.50 -7.37
C THR A 264 31.01 -2.36 -8.56
N GLN A 265 31.34 -3.65 -8.56
CA GLN A 265 30.73 -4.64 -9.43
C GLN A 265 29.81 -5.55 -8.62
N THR A 266 28.74 -4.97 -8.08
CA THR A 266 27.63 -5.76 -7.57
C THR A 266 26.81 -6.20 -8.76
N LYS A 267 26.75 -7.51 -9.01
CA LYS A 267 25.83 -8.10 -9.99
C LYS A 267 24.54 -8.45 -9.29
N ILE A 268 23.42 -8.12 -9.92
CA ILE A 268 22.08 -8.44 -9.40
C ILE A 268 21.47 -9.45 -10.37
N ALA A 269 21.10 -10.62 -9.85
CA ALA A 269 20.38 -11.62 -10.62
C ALA A 269 18.94 -11.68 -10.09
N VAL A 270 17.99 -11.36 -10.96
CA VAL A 270 16.55 -11.35 -10.64
C VAL A 270 15.89 -12.54 -11.31
N PHE A 271 15.20 -13.35 -10.52
CA PHE A 271 14.46 -14.53 -10.96
C PHE A 271 12.97 -14.27 -10.79
N ILE A 272 12.20 -14.46 -11.85
CA ILE A 272 10.75 -14.27 -11.89
C ILE A 272 10.10 -15.63 -12.08
N ASP A 273 9.30 -16.02 -11.10
CA ASP A 273 8.54 -17.27 -11.14
C ASP A 273 7.43 -17.17 -12.20
N ASN A 274 7.44 -18.12 -13.12
CA ASN A 274 6.48 -18.23 -14.21
C ASN A 274 5.76 -19.59 -14.20
N SER A 275 5.84 -20.30 -13.07
CA SER A 275 5.12 -21.55 -12.83
C SER A 275 3.60 -21.36 -12.92
N ALA A 276 2.88 -22.46 -13.10
CA ALA A 276 1.43 -22.43 -13.29
C ALA A 276 0.62 -21.93 -12.07
N SER A 277 1.21 -21.88 -10.86
CA SER A 277 0.55 -21.40 -9.64
C SER A 277 0.38 -19.87 -9.61
N ILE A 278 1.18 -19.15 -10.38
CA ILE A 278 1.16 -17.69 -10.45
C ILE A 278 -0.02 -17.24 -11.32
N SER A 279 -0.88 -16.35 -10.81
CA SER A 279 -1.94 -15.72 -11.59
C SER A 279 -1.38 -14.71 -12.61
N ASP A 280 -2.07 -14.49 -13.72
CA ASP A 280 -1.62 -13.52 -14.75
C ASP A 280 -1.52 -12.08 -14.19
N ASP A 281 -2.36 -11.74 -13.22
CA ASP A 281 -2.31 -10.50 -12.45
C ASP A 281 -1.03 -10.41 -11.60
N THR A 282 -0.72 -11.45 -10.83
CA THR A 282 0.52 -11.52 -10.02
C THR A 282 1.77 -11.46 -10.90
N ALA A 283 1.77 -12.16 -12.03
CA ALA A 283 2.85 -12.13 -12.99
C ALA A 283 3.05 -10.72 -13.56
N SER A 284 1.97 -10.07 -14.02
CA SER A 284 2.03 -8.70 -14.56
C SER A 284 2.57 -7.70 -13.54
N ARG A 285 2.20 -7.86 -12.26
CA ARG A 285 2.71 -7.05 -11.14
C ARG A 285 4.20 -7.27 -10.91
N PHE A 286 4.67 -8.51 -10.92
CA PHE A 286 6.11 -8.80 -10.84
C PHE A 286 6.87 -8.13 -12.00
N MET A 287 6.31 -8.13 -13.21
CA MET A 287 6.94 -7.48 -14.36
C MET A 287 7.03 -5.96 -14.21
N ALA A 288 6.00 -5.30 -13.66
CA ALA A 288 6.00 -3.86 -13.40
C ALA A 288 7.10 -3.46 -12.41
N GLU A 289 7.23 -4.21 -11.31
CA GLU A 289 8.26 -4.00 -10.29
C GLU A 289 9.68 -4.19 -10.85
N VAL A 290 9.84 -5.21 -11.69
CA VAL A 290 11.09 -5.50 -12.37
C VAL A 290 11.46 -4.38 -13.35
N ALA A 291 10.49 -3.84 -14.09
CA ALA A 291 10.69 -2.69 -14.95
C ALA A 291 11.08 -1.43 -14.14
N GLN A 292 10.50 -1.23 -12.96
CA GLN A 292 10.86 -0.12 -12.08
C GLN A 292 12.28 -0.29 -11.49
N MET A 293 12.67 -1.51 -11.09
CA MET A 293 14.04 -1.83 -10.67
C MET A 293 15.05 -1.45 -11.74
N GLN A 294 14.76 -1.78 -13.01
CA GLN A 294 15.64 -1.49 -14.12
C GLN A 294 15.86 0.02 -14.32
N LYS A 295 14.82 0.85 -14.13
CA LYS A 295 14.93 2.31 -14.27
C LYS A 295 15.79 2.95 -13.18
N GLN A 296 15.79 2.39 -11.97
CA GLN A 296 16.43 3.00 -10.81
C GLN A 296 17.83 2.46 -10.47
N LEU A 297 18.11 1.20 -10.84
CA LEU A 297 19.40 0.57 -10.56
C LEU A 297 20.36 0.82 -11.74
N ALA A 298 21.38 1.65 -11.52
CA ALA A 298 22.50 1.82 -12.47
C ALA A 298 23.46 0.61 -12.50
N ALA A 299 23.12 -0.49 -11.83
CA ALA A 299 23.90 -1.72 -11.76
C ALA A 299 23.62 -2.65 -12.94
N ALA A 300 24.52 -3.58 -13.23
CA ALA A 300 24.25 -4.67 -14.16
C ALA A 300 23.26 -5.65 -13.51
N VAL A 301 22.00 -5.56 -13.96
CA VAL A 301 20.91 -6.46 -13.56
C VAL A 301 20.67 -7.47 -14.67
N ASP A 302 20.82 -8.74 -14.34
CA ASP A 302 20.53 -9.88 -15.20
C ASP A 302 19.15 -10.45 -14.79
N PHE A 303 18.26 -10.63 -15.76
CA PHE A 303 16.88 -11.06 -15.53
C PHE A 303 16.67 -12.48 -16.06
N PHE A 304 15.98 -13.29 -15.27
CA PHE A 304 15.68 -14.68 -15.56
C PHE A 304 14.22 -14.98 -15.26
N ALA A 305 13.55 -15.73 -16.14
CA ALA A 305 12.29 -16.39 -15.82
C ALA A 305 12.59 -17.84 -15.41
N PHE A 306 11.86 -18.39 -14.44
CA PHE A 306 12.04 -19.77 -14.03
C PHE A 306 10.72 -20.51 -13.77
N ASP A 307 10.75 -21.82 -14.02
CA ASP A 307 9.73 -22.79 -13.63
C ASP A 307 10.40 -24.08 -13.11
N THR A 308 10.36 -25.15 -13.89
CA THR A 308 11.24 -26.32 -13.83
C THR A 308 12.63 -26.06 -14.43
N GLU A 309 12.77 -25.09 -15.33
CA GLU A 309 14.03 -24.66 -15.95
C GLU A 309 14.18 -23.14 -15.84
N VAL A 310 15.40 -22.64 -16.05
CA VAL A 310 15.70 -21.20 -16.03
C VAL A 310 15.96 -20.71 -17.45
N HIS A 311 15.32 -19.60 -17.82
CA HIS A 311 15.51 -18.94 -19.10
C HIS A 311 15.93 -17.48 -18.89
N ALA A 312 17.02 -17.07 -19.53
CA ALA A 312 17.42 -15.66 -19.56
C ALA A 312 16.37 -14.87 -20.36
N ILE A 313 15.87 -13.78 -19.77
CA ILE A 313 14.89 -12.89 -20.39
C ILE A 313 15.56 -11.57 -20.73
N ASP A 314 15.27 -11.07 -21.93
CA ASP A 314 15.77 -9.77 -22.36
C ASP A 314 14.82 -8.65 -21.93
N LYS A 315 15.26 -7.41 -22.17
CA LYS A 315 14.50 -6.21 -21.81
C LYS A 315 13.17 -6.09 -22.58
N ASN A 316 13.09 -6.65 -23.78
CA ASN A 316 11.90 -6.57 -24.61
C ASN A 316 10.85 -7.56 -24.15
N TRP A 317 11.26 -8.73 -23.65
CA TRP A 317 10.36 -9.69 -23.02
C TRP A 317 9.67 -9.10 -21.80
N ILE A 318 10.39 -8.28 -21.03
CA ILE A 318 9.81 -7.57 -19.87
C ILE A 318 8.73 -6.57 -20.30
N ALA A 319 8.93 -5.89 -21.44
CA ALA A 319 7.97 -4.94 -21.99
C ALA A 319 6.79 -5.60 -22.73
N ASP A 320 7.02 -6.76 -23.35
CA ASP A 320 6.04 -7.47 -24.17
C ASP A 320 5.07 -8.34 -23.35
N GLY A 321 5.37 -8.61 -22.08
CA GLY A 321 4.46 -9.31 -21.14
C GLY A 321 4.08 -10.75 -21.54
N ARG A 322 4.84 -11.39 -22.44
CA ARG A 322 4.46 -12.69 -23.01
C ARG A 322 4.83 -13.85 -22.10
N ARG A 323 3.84 -14.35 -21.36
CA ARG A 323 3.94 -15.55 -20.54
C ARG A 323 4.07 -16.82 -21.37
N ARG A 324 4.97 -17.72 -20.97
CA ARG A 324 4.93 -19.14 -21.35
C ARG A 324 4.72 -19.94 -20.07
N ALA A 325 3.48 -20.13 -19.63
CA ALA A 325 3.20 -20.92 -18.44
C ALA A 325 3.64 -22.37 -18.70
N GLY A 326 4.53 -22.90 -17.86
CA GLY A 326 5.05 -24.25 -17.98
C GLY A 326 5.33 -24.86 -16.61
N GLY A 327 4.81 -26.08 -16.36
CA GLY A 327 5.25 -26.95 -15.25
C GLY A 327 5.05 -26.42 -13.82
N GLY A 328 5.63 -27.16 -12.86
CA GLY A 328 5.68 -26.80 -11.44
C GLY A 328 6.96 -26.04 -11.07
N THR A 329 7.06 -25.60 -9.81
CA THR A 329 8.13 -24.70 -9.34
C THR A 329 9.32 -25.49 -8.78
N ARG A 330 10.53 -25.25 -9.31
CA ARG A 330 11.78 -25.80 -8.76
C ARG A 330 12.78 -24.68 -8.49
N PHE A 331 13.00 -24.36 -7.23
CA PHE A 331 13.95 -23.33 -6.81
C PHE A 331 15.41 -23.80 -6.94
N THR A 332 15.70 -25.11 -6.93
CA THR A 332 17.08 -25.60 -7.10
C THR A 332 17.74 -25.16 -8.40
N THR A 333 16.96 -25.03 -9.49
CA THR A 333 17.47 -24.69 -10.82
C THR A 333 18.06 -23.27 -10.88
N ILE A 334 17.54 -22.35 -10.05
CA ILE A 334 18.10 -21.01 -9.86
C ILE A 334 19.57 -21.10 -9.45
N PHE A 335 19.87 -21.95 -8.45
CA PHE A 335 21.22 -22.09 -7.92
C PHE A 335 22.15 -22.83 -8.88
N GLU A 336 21.64 -23.81 -9.62
CA GLU A 336 22.38 -24.53 -10.66
C GLU A 336 22.78 -23.58 -11.79
N THR A 337 21.86 -22.71 -12.23
CA THR A 337 22.13 -21.69 -13.26
C THR A 337 23.12 -20.65 -12.77
N LEU A 338 23.00 -20.17 -11.53
CA LEU A 338 23.97 -19.24 -10.95
C LEU A 338 25.39 -19.84 -10.92
N GLN A 339 25.50 -21.15 -10.66
CA GLN A 339 26.77 -21.86 -10.65
C GLN A 339 27.33 -22.07 -12.06
N SER A 340 26.48 -22.46 -13.02
CA SER A 340 26.89 -22.73 -14.41
C SER A 340 27.35 -21.46 -15.14
N GLU A 341 26.65 -20.34 -14.93
CA GLU A 341 26.99 -19.02 -15.47
C GLU A 341 28.11 -18.30 -14.70
N ARG A 342 28.68 -18.95 -13.67
CA ARG A 342 29.81 -18.47 -12.87
C ARG A 342 29.54 -17.17 -12.09
N TYR A 343 28.32 -16.97 -11.60
CA TYR A 343 28.04 -15.88 -10.66
C TYR A 343 28.79 -16.10 -9.34
N GLN A 344 29.45 -15.05 -8.85
CA GLN A 344 30.27 -15.13 -7.65
C GLN A 344 29.39 -14.95 -6.39
N PRO A 345 29.31 -15.95 -5.49
CA PRO A 345 28.40 -15.88 -4.33
C PRO A 345 28.64 -14.70 -3.38
N GLN A 346 29.84 -14.14 -3.39
CA GLN A 346 30.23 -13.03 -2.51
C GLN A 346 29.87 -11.65 -3.08
N SER A 347 29.66 -11.53 -4.39
CA SER A 347 29.38 -10.26 -5.09
C SER A 347 28.04 -10.25 -5.85
N THR A 348 27.32 -11.37 -5.83
CA THR A 348 25.96 -11.48 -6.41
C THR A 348 24.89 -11.33 -5.34
N VAL A 349 23.93 -10.45 -5.61
CA VAL A 349 22.65 -10.36 -4.89
C VAL A 349 21.60 -11.08 -5.73
N VAL A 350 20.89 -12.03 -5.13
CA VAL A 350 19.86 -12.82 -5.80
C VAL A 350 18.50 -12.36 -5.30
N VAL A 351 17.61 -11.99 -6.22
CA VAL A 351 16.24 -11.59 -5.91
C VAL A 351 15.31 -12.58 -6.59
N ILE A 352 14.38 -13.17 -5.85
CA ILE A 352 13.46 -14.20 -6.33
C ILE A 352 12.04 -13.71 -6.10
N PHE A 353 11.30 -13.46 -7.18
CA PHE A 353 9.87 -13.18 -7.16
C PHE A 353 9.12 -14.49 -7.34
N THR A 354 8.27 -14.86 -6.38
CA THR A 354 7.51 -16.12 -6.38
C THR A 354 6.27 -15.96 -5.51
N ASP A 355 5.26 -16.82 -5.69
CA ASP A 355 4.13 -16.96 -4.77
C ASP A 355 4.47 -17.87 -3.56
N GLY A 356 5.64 -18.49 -3.58
CA GLY A 356 6.17 -19.32 -2.51
C GLY A 356 5.74 -20.79 -2.54
N ASP A 357 4.99 -21.20 -3.56
CA ASP A 357 4.68 -22.61 -3.82
C ASP A 357 5.88 -23.31 -4.51
N GLY A 358 6.14 -24.57 -4.14
CA GLY A 358 7.30 -25.31 -4.63
C GLY A 358 7.98 -26.18 -3.58
N GLU A 359 9.32 -26.14 -3.57
CA GLU A 359 10.15 -27.04 -2.75
C GLU A 359 10.15 -26.65 -1.26
N GLN A 360 10.06 -27.63 -0.36
CA GLN A 360 10.10 -27.38 1.10
C GLN A 360 11.54 -27.28 1.66
N GLU A 361 12.51 -27.81 0.92
CA GLU A 361 13.93 -27.80 1.28
C GLU A 361 14.79 -27.40 0.08
N LEU A 362 15.79 -26.56 0.33
CA LEU A 362 16.78 -26.18 -0.67
C LEU A 362 18.08 -26.95 -0.46
N PRO A 363 18.77 -27.39 -1.54
CA PRO A 363 20.09 -27.96 -1.42
C PRO A 363 21.09 -26.92 -0.90
N ALA A 364 22.13 -27.40 -0.24
CA ALA A 364 23.18 -26.56 0.32
C ALA A 364 23.87 -25.74 -0.79
N ASN A 365 23.59 -24.45 -0.85
CA ASN A 365 24.19 -23.52 -1.81
C ASN A 365 25.17 -22.55 -1.10
N ARG A 366 25.98 -21.82 -1.87
CA ARG A 366 26.97 -20.85 -1.36
C ARG A 366 26.46 -19.40 -1.36
N TYR A 367 25.28 -19.16 -1.92
CA TYR A 367 24.69 -17.82 -1.97
C TYR A 367 24.05 -17.52 -0.61
N ARG A 368 24.36 -16.35 -0.04
CA ARG A 368 23.87 -15.94 1.29
C ARG A 368 23.07 -14.64 1.24
N ARG A 369 23.10 -13.96 0.10
CA ARG A 369 22.40 -12.69 -0.14
C ARG A 369 21.22 -12.93 -1.08
N LEU A 370 20.21 -13.61 -0.52
CA LEU A 370 18.95 -13.86 -1.19
C LEU A 370 17.88 -12.93 -0.62
N VAL A 371 17.04 -12.42 -1.51
CA VAL A 371 15.81 -11.70 -1.16
C VAL A 371 14.66 -12.41 -1.86
N TRP A 372 13.79 -13.03 -1.07
CA TRP A 372 12.54 -13.63 -1.52
C TRP A 372 11.47 -12.55 -1.48
N VAL A 373 10.76 -12.40 -2.59
CA VAL A 373 9.78 -11.35 -2.81
C VAL A 373 8.45 -12.04 -3.11
N LEU A 374 7.53 -11.98 -2.15
CA LEU A 374 6.25 -12.69 -2.15
C LEU A 374 5.09 -11.71 -2.24
N PRO A 375 3.93 -12.06 -2.83
CA PRO A 375 2.68 -11.33 -2.66
C PRO A 375 2.28 -11.19 -1.18
N THR A 376 1.40 -10.23 -0.85
CA THR A 376 0.96 -9.97 0.54
C THR A 376 0.38 -11.22 1.21
N ASP A 377 -0.35 -12.04 0.46
CA ASP A 377 -1.07 -13.21 0.98
C ASP A 377 -0.31 -14.54 0.84
N ALA A 378 0.93 -14.49 0.35
CA ALA A 378 1.71 -15.67 0.02
C ALA A 378 2.71 -16.01 1.13
N THR A 379 2.82 -17.31 1.42
CA THR A 379 3.80 -17.84 2.38
C THR A 379 4.75 -18.79 1.67
N LEU A 380 6.04 -18.59 1.90
CA LEU A 380 7.07 -19.47 1.36
C LEU A 380 6.99 -20.86 2.02
N LEU A 381 6.85 -21.93 1.22
CA LEU A 381 6.81 -23.31 1.72
C LEU A 381 8.16 -23.83 2.25
N ILE A 382 9.26 -23.14 1.93
CA ILE A 382 10.60 -23.49 2.43
C ILE A 382 10.65 -23.30 3.95
N LEU A 383 10.93 -24.38 4.69
CA LEU A 383 10.93 -24.37 6.16
C LEU A 383 12.03 -23.49 6.76
N GLN A 384 13.17 -23.37 6.08
CA GLN A 384 14.31 -22.54 6.48
C GLN A 384 14.88 -21.77 5.29
N PRO A 385 14.25 -20.64 4.90
CA PRO A 385 14.74 -19.88 3.76
C PRO A 385 16.08 -19.23 4.07
N VAL A 386 17.04 -19.43 3.16
CA VAL A 386 18.30 -18.69 3.18
C VAL A 386 18.02 -17.29 2.65
N GLY A 387 18.39 -16.26 3.41
CA GLY A 387 18.25 -14.86 3.02
C GLY A 387 17.13 -14.13 3.75
N GLN A 388 16.62 -13.06 3.14
CA GLN A 388 15.51 -12.26 3.68
C GLN A 388 14.24 -12.58 2.90
N VAL A 389 13.15 -12.82 3.61
CA VAL A 389 11.81 -12.94 3.03
C VAL A 389 11.11 -11.60 3.18
N VAL A 390 10.57 -11.10 2.07
CA VAL A 390 9.88 -9.83 1.98
C VAL A 390 8.56 -10.05 1.28
N THR A 391 7.50 -9.56 1.91
CA THR A 391 6.19 -9.49 1.30
C THR A 391 6.04 -8.13 0.63
N LEU A 392 5.51 -8.16 -0.58
CA LEU A 392 5.10 -7.01 -1.34
C LEU A 392 3.79 -6.55 -0.74
N THR A 393 3.87 -5.55 0.14
CA THR A 393 2.67 -4.92 0.72
C THR A 393 1.85 -4.28 -0.38
N LYS A 394 0.52 -4.53 -0.31
CA LYS A 394 -0.59 -3.93 -1.06
C LYS A 394 -0.14 -2.85 -2.06
N TRP A 395 -0.16 -3.24 -3.32
CA TRP A 395 0.22 -2.43 -4.46
C TRP A 395 -0.75 -1.27 -4.64
N GLU A 396 -0.19 -0.07 -4.81
CA GLU A 396 -0.86 1.05 -5.46
C GLU A 396 -1.10 0.60 -6.90
N ASP A 397 -2.35 0.28 -7.23
CA ASP A 397 -2.77 0.17 -8.62
C ASP A 397 -2.76 1.61 -9.18
N ASP A 398 -2.01 1.82 -10.26
CA ASP A 398 -1.86 3.09 -11.02
C ASP A 398 -3.20 3.79 -11.32
#